data_AF-A0A0T6B0Q2-F1
#
_entry.id   AF-A0A0T6B0Q2-F1
#
_cell.length_a   1.000
_cell.length_b   1.000
_cell.length_c   1.000
_cell.angle_alpha   90.00
_cell.angle_beta   90.00
_cell.angle_gamma   90.00
#
_symmetry.space_group_name_H-M   'P 1'
#
loop_
_entity.id
_entity.type
_entity.pdbx_description
1 polymer ?
#
loop_
_entity_poly.entity_id
_entity_poly.type
_entity_poly.pdbx_seq_one_letter_code
_entity_poly.pdbx_strand_id
1 'polypeptide(L)'
;MAMYGLLDQFEKAPNYSPPKMFNDASEEHINKSLFKDKKLNKLWSKIETAGFTSIELKALQEEFGHHQDKIDQYYSLLTDIKDSNKDQEHENAIDNKLDRFNMLETGEEQPKKDYLDKVNMIRDSHRDIKDGYDRLQILAAKGPNSKEFVEPKVQGLWKIALETNFSPDELESLRIELMHYENRLLKLRHMQAEAALNEEYMKDKEKMAGLKTEGLNMAEENIKKQARKVDKLHLDLETKIMQKHIEL
;
A
#
# COMPACT_ATOMS: atom_id res chain seq x y z
N MET A 1 -16.87 19.24 -68.44
CA MET A 1 -17.55 18.85 -67.18
C MET A 1 -16.48 18.42 -66.20
N ALA A 2 -15.99 19.36 -65.39
CA ALA A 2 -15.21 19.07 -64.20
C ALA A 2 -16.20 18.93 -63.05
N MET A 3 -16.60 17.70 -62.74
CA MET A 3 -17.40 17.40 -61.56
C MET A 3 -16.55 16.54 -60.65
N TYR A 4 -16.41 17.00 -59.41
CA TYR A 4 -15.63 16.41 -58.32
C TYR A 4 -14.13 16.69 -58.40
N GLY A 5 -13.78 17.95 -58.10
CA GLY A 5 -12.43 18.38 -57.71
C GLY A 5 -12.01 17.73 -56.40
N LEU A 6 -11.48 16.51 -56.48
CA LEU A 6 -11.00 15.74 -55.34
C LEU A 6 -9.72 14.98 -55.70
N LEU A 7 -8.84 15.62 -56.48
CA LEU A 7 -7.59 15.04 -56.95
C LEU A 7 -6.42 16.03 -56.84
N ASP A 8 -6.33 16.78 -55.73
CA ASP A 8 -5.21 17.73 -55.53
C ASP A 8 -4.75 17.89 -54.08
N GLN A 9 -4.80 16.80 -53.29
CA GLN A 9 -4.25 16.78 -51.92
C GLN A 9 -3.39 15.54 -51.63
N PHE A 10 -2.71 14.98 -52.62
CA PHE A 10 -1.57 14.10 -52.35
C PHE A 10 -0.26 14.90 -52.36
N GLU A 11 -0.16 15.85 -51.42
CA GLU A 11 1.14 16.36 -51.00
C GLU A 11 1.93 15.22 -50.34
N LYS A 12 2.90 14.71 -51.10
CA LYS A 12 4.21 14.22 -50.67
C LYS A 12 4.31 13.88 -49.18
N ALA A 13 3.96 12.65 -48.82
CA ALA A 13 4.17 12.14 -47.47
C ALA A 13 5.66 12.27 -47.08
N PRO A 14 6.00 12.87 -45.93
CA PRO A 14 7.37 12.86 -45.44
C PRO A 14 7.72 11.42 -45.04
N ASN A 15 8.93 10.99 -45.39
CA ASN A 15 9.49 9.70 -45.02
C ASN A 15 9.24 9.40 -43.53
N TYR A 16 8.32 8.47 -43.25
CA TYR A 16 8.14 7.91 -41.91
C TYR A 16 9.39 7.08 -41.59
N SER A 17 10.33 7.68 -40.86
CA SER A 17 11.32 6.91 -40.11
C SER A 17 10.53 6.03 -39.13
N PRO A 18 10.84 4.73 -38.99
CA PRO A 18 10.21 3.91 -37.97
C PRO A 18 10.39 4.58 -36.60
N PRO A 19 9.40 4.49 -35.70
CA PRO A 19 9.52 5.06 -34.38
C PRO A 19 10.75 4.43 -33.71
N LYS A 20 11.74 5.26 -33.40
CA LYS A 20 12.86 4.89 -32.52
C LYS A 20 12.22 4.31 -31.26
N MET A 21 12.41 3.01 -31.04
CA MET A 21 12.07 2.39 -29.78
C MET A 21 12.88 3.12 -28.71
N PHE A 22 12.22 3.96 -27.92
CA PHE A 22 12.77 4.56 -26.71
C PHE A 22 12.87 3.47 -25.61
N ASN A 23 13.56 2.37 -25.92
CA ASN A 23 13.95 1.35 -24.95
C ASN A 23 15.46 1.32 -24.72
N ASP A 24 16.20 2.30 -25.26
CA ASP A 24 17.62 2.47 -24.98
C ASP A 24 17.83 3.37 -23.75
N ALA A 25 17.15 2.99 -22.66
CA ALA A 25 17.40 3.52 -21.34
C ALA A 25 17.67 2.35 -20.40
N SER A 26 18.96 2.04 -20.26
CA SER A 26 19.61 1.42 -19.09
C SER A 26 19.57 -0.11 -18.94
N GLU A 27 20.17 -0.84 -19.87
CA GLU A 27 20.68 -2.19 -19.56
C GLU A 27 21.78 -2.19 -18.46
N GLU A 28 22.42 -1.04 -18.19
CA GLU A 28 23.36 -0.89 -17.06
C GLU A 28 22.68 -0.89 -15.68
N HIS A 29 21.35 -0.70 -15.59
CA HIS A 29 20.62 -0.80 -14.32
C HIS A 29 19.92 -2.15 -14.11
N ILE A 30 19.84 -2.99 -15.15
CA ILE A 30 19.26 -4.34 -15.05
C ILE A 30 20.22 -5.28 -14.31
N ASN A 31 21.53 -5.04 -14.42
CA ASN A 31 22.59 -5.83 -13.75
C ASN A 31 22.74 -5.55 -12.23
N LYS A 32 21.73 -4.94 -11.59
CA LYS A 32 21.56 -4.90 -10.12
C LYS A 32 20.19 -5.39 -9.66
N SER A 33 19.38 -5.95 -10.57
CA SER A 33 18.04 -6.46 -10.26
C SER A 33 18.16 -7.84 -9.61
N LEU A 34 18.33 -7.89 -8.29
CA LEU A 34 18.39 -9.15 -7.54
C LEU A 34 17.08 -9.94 -7.61
N PHE A 35 15.95 -9.25 -7.79
CA PHE A 35 14.61 -9.83 -7.91
C PHE A 35 13.97 -9.50 -9.27
N LYS A 36 12.99 -10.30 -9.71
CA LYS A 36 12.26 -10.03 -10.97
C LYS A 36 11.31 -8.84 -10.81
N ASP A 37 10.75 -8.62 -9.62
CA ASP A 37 9.88 -7.48 -9.35
C ASP A 37 10.67 -6.19 -9.05
N LYS A 38 10.40 -5.14 -9.83
CA LYS A 38 10.93 -3.77 -9.64
C LYS A 38 10.60 -3.21 -8.25
N LYS A 39 9.44 -3.55 -7.67
CA LYS A 39 9.04 -3.09 -6.33
C LYS A 39 9.91 -3.71 -5.24
N LEU A 40 10.27 -4.99 -5.37
CA LEU A 40 11.17 -5.67 -4.46
C LEU A 40 12.58 -5.10 -4.54
N ASN A 41 13.10 -4.85 -5.74
CA ASN A 41 14.42 -4.21 -5.89
C ASN A 41 14.49 -2.82 -5.25
N LYS A 42 13.45 -1.99 -5.42
CA LYS A 42 13.36 -0.69 -4.73
C LYS A 42 13.39 -0.82 -3.22
N LEU A 43 12.73 -1.86 -2.70
CA LEU A 43 12.67 -2.10 -1.26
C LEU A 43 14.00 -2.65 -0.73
N TRP A 44 14.65 -3.50 -1.52
CA TRP A 44 15.98 -4.02 -1.23
C TRP A 44 17.04 -2.90 -1.16
N SER A 45 17.03 -1.95 -2.11
CA SER A 45 17.93 -0.79 -2.04
C SER A 45 17.72 0.04 -0.76
N LYS A 46 16.49 0.13 -0.25
CA LYS A 46 16.23 0.80 1.03
C LYS A 46 16.83 0.02 2.20
N ILE A 47 16.71 -1.30 2.19
CA ILE A 47 17.30 -2.19 3.20
C ILE A 47 18.83 -2.05 3.21
N GLU A 48 19.47 -2.03 2.04
CA GLU A 48 20.93 -1.82 1.94
C GLU A 48 21.37 -0.49 2.54
N THR A 49 20.60 0.58 2.31
CA THR A 49 20.87 1.89 2.94
C THR A 49 20.52 1.96 4.43
N ALA A 50 19.65 1.06 4.91
CA ALA A 50 19.14 1.06 6.27
C ALA A 50 20.12 0.47 7.29
N GLY A 51 21.27 -0.07 6.87
CA GLY A 51 22.36 -0.44 7.77
C GLY A 51 22.13 -1.70 8.59
N PHE A 52 21.34 -2.66 8.07
CA PHE A 52 21.15 -3.97 8.70
C PHE A 52 22.46 -4.75 8.83
N THR A 53 22.52 -5.65 9.83
CA THR A 53 23.65 -6.57 9.97
C THR A 53 23.66 -7.59 8.82
N SER A 54 24.84 -8.17 8.52
CA SER A 54 24.98 -9.14 7.42
C SER A 54 24.13 -10.41 7.60
N ILE A 55 23.78 -10.76 8.85
CA ILE A 55 22.91 -11.89 9.17
C ILE A 55 21.44 -11.54 8.89
N GLU A 56 21.00 -10.36 9.34
CA GLU A 56 19.64 -9.86 9.07
C GLU A 56 19.40 -9.65 7.58
N LEU A 57 20.41 -9.15 6.85
CA LEU A 57 20.34 -9.01 5.40
C LEU A 57 20.11 -10.36 4.70
N LYS A 58 20.81 -11.42 5.10
CA LYS A 58 20.61 -12.76 4.52
C LYS A 58 19.20 -13.29 4.81
N ALA A 59 18.72 -13.16 6.04
CA ALA A 59 17.36 -13.58 6.39
C ALA A 59 16.31 -12.78 5.59
N LEU A 60 16.48 -11.46 5.45
CA LEU A 60 15.62 -10.64 4.60
C LEU A 60 15.71 -11.04 3.12
N GLN A 61 16.90 -11.41 2.64
CA GLN A 61 17.06 -11.88 1.26
C GLN A 61 16.26 -13.16 1.00
N GLU A 62 16.27 -14.11 1.94
CA GLU A 62 15.46 -15.33 1.88
C GLU A 62 13.97 -15.01 1.89
N GLU A 63 13.50 -14.13 2.78
CA GLU A 63 12.10 -13.69 2.82
C GLU A 63 11.65 -12.98 1.53
N PHE A 64 12.51 -12.15 0.94
CA PHE A 64 12.24 -11.53 -0.37
C PHE A 64 12.19 -12.56 -1.50
N GLY A 65 13.03 -13.60 -1.44
CA GLY A 65 12.99 -14.74 -2.35
C GLY A 65 11.65 -15.47 -2.26
N HIS A 66 11.22 -15.81 -1.04
CA HIS A 66 9.92 -16.44 -0.80
C HIS A 66 8.74 -15.56 -1.28
N HIS A 67 8.87 -14.25 -1.14
CA HIS A 67 7.87 -13.33 -1.67
C HIS A 67 7.82 -13.33 -3.20
N GLN A 68 8.99 -13.35 -3.85
CA GLN A 68 9.08 -13.48 -5.31
C GLN A 68 8.47 -14.81 -5.78
N ASP A 69 8.74 -15.92 -5.08
CA ASP A 69 8.16 -17.22 -5.40
C ASP A 69 6.62 -17.20 -5.30
N LYS A 70 6.06 -16.54 -4.28
CA LYS A 70 4.60 -16.37 -4.13
C LYS A 70 4.00 -15.54 -5.28
N ILE A 71 4.69 -14.48 -5.70
CA ILE A 71 4.27 -13.68 -6.86
C ILE A 71 4.27 -14.53 -8.13
N ASP A 72 5.32 -15.32 -8.35
CA ASP A 72 5.46 -16.19 -9.52
C ASP A 72 4.36 -17.29 -9.53
N GLN A 73 4.03 -17.87 -8.35
CA GLN A 73 2.91 -18.79 -8.20
C GLN A 73 1.57 -18.13 -8.54
N TYR A 74 1.33 -16.91 -8.08
CA TYR A 74 0.11 -16.17 -8.38
C TYR A 74 -0.06 -15.89 -9.89
N TYR A 75 1.02 -15.49 -10.58
CA TYR A 75 0.97 -15.32 -12.02
C TYR A 75 0.78 -16.64 -12.78
N SER A 76 1.31 -17.75 -12.25
CA SER A 76 1.06 -19.08 -12.80
C SER A 76 -0.42 -19.46 -12.67
N LEU A 77 -1.03 -19.27 -11.49
CA LEU A 77 -2.46 -19.50 -11.25
C LEU A 77 -3.36 -18.66 -12.16
N LEU A 78 -3.01 -17.38 -12.37
CA LEU A 78 -3.72 -16.51 -13.30
C LEU A 78 -3.63 -17.02 -14.75
N THR A 79 -2.47 -17.54 -15.14
CA THR A 79 -2.24 -18.10 -16.48
C THR A 79 -3.03 -19.39 -16.66
N ASP A 80 -2.99 -20.30 -15.68
CA ASP A 80 -3.73 -21.57 -15.70
C ASP A 80 -5.25 -21.36 -15.82
N ILE A 81 -5.78 -20.34 -15.14
CA ILE A 81 -7.21 -19.98 -15.22
C ILE A 81 -7.53 -19.34 -16.56
N LYS A 82 -6.67 -18.46 -17.07
CA LYS A 82 -6.83 -17.87 -18.40
C LYS A 82 -6.83 -18.94 -19.48
N ASP A 83 -5.93 -19.91 -19.39
CA ASP A 83 -5.83 -21.01 -20.35
C ASP A 83 -6.99 -22.01 -20.20
N SER A 84 -7.44 -22.29 -18.97
CA SER A 84 -8.68 -23.06 -18.72
C SER A 84 -9.93 -22.38 -19.30
N ASN A 85 -9.95 -21.04 -19.36
CA ASN A 85 -11.06 -20.25 -19.89
C ASN A 85 -10.96 -20.01 -21.41
N LYS A 86 -9.84 -20.31 -22.08
CA LYS A 86 -9.74 -20.21 -23.55
C LYS A 86 -10.68 -21.20 -24.25
N ASP A 87 -10.94 -22.35 -23.64
CA ASP A 87 -11.94 -23.31 -24.12
C ASP A 87 -13.39 -22.84 -23.87
N GLN A 88 -13.59 -21.79 -23.05
CA GLN A 88 -14.89 -21.16 -22.72
C GLN A 88 -14.98 -19.71 -23.25
N GLU A 89 -14.27 -19.37 -24.33
CA GLU A 89 -14.31 -18.02 -24.97
C GLU A 89 -15.73 -17.56 -25.40
N HIS A 90 -16.73 -18.42 -25.30
CA HIS A 90 -18.12 -18.14 -25.66
C HIS A 90 -19.03 -17.75 -24.48
N GLU A 91 -18.59 -17.82 -23.21
CA GLU A 91 -19.49 -17.57 -22.06
C GLU A 91 -19.70 -16.07 -21.73
N ASN A 92 -18.79 -15.18 -22.13
CA ASN A 92 -19.00 -13.72 -22.05
C ASN A 92 -19.43 -13.09 -23.38
N ALA A 93 -19.63 -13.91 -24.43
CA ALA A 93 -20.28 -13.46 -25.63
C ALA A 93 -21.79 -13.35 -25.35
N ILE A 94 -22.39 -12.18 -25.63
CA ILE A 94 -23.85 -12.05 -25.59
C ILE A 94 -24.41 -13.01 -26.66
N ASP A 95 -24.94 -14.16 -26.22
CA ASP A 95 -25.59 -15.10 -27.12
C ASP A 95 -26.91 -14.48 -27.61
N ASN A 96 -26.85 -13.85 -28.78
CA ASN A 96 -28.00 -13.20 -29.44
C ASN A 96 -28.93 -14.20 -30.16
N LYS A 97 -28.85 -15.51 -29.86
CA LYS A 97 -29.78 -16.49 -30.42
C LYS A 97 -31.11 -16.45 -29.65
N LEU A 98 -32.12 -15.88 -30.30
CA LEU A 98 -33.51 -15.82 -29.82
C LEU A 98 -34.09 -17.21 -29.43
N ASP A 99 -33.51 -18.31 -29.92
CA ASP A 99 -33.99 -19.68 -29.71
C ASP A 99 -33.93 -20.13 -28.24
N ARG A 100 -33.04 -19.57 -27.40
CA ARG A 100 -32.97 -19.91 -25.97
C ARG A 100 -34.10 -19.33 -25.13
N PHE A 101 -34.71 -18.22 -25.55
CA PHE A 101 -35.78 -17.56 -24.78
C PHE A 101 -37.10 -18.35 -24.75
N ASN A 102 -37.25 -19.39 -25.58
CA ASN A 102 -38.44 -20.23 -25.63
C ASN A 102 -38.28 -21.60 -24.94
N MET A 103 -37.12 -21.90 -24.36
CA MET A 103 -36.92 -23.12 -23.56
C MET A 103 -36.98 -22.76 -22.07
N LEU A 104 -37.97 -23.29 -21.36
CA LEU A 104 -37.94 -23.33 -19.89
C LEU A 104 -36.83 -24.30 -19.47
N GLU A 105 -35.61 -23.79 -19.40
CA GLU A 105 -34.46 -24.49 -18.81
C GLU A 105 -34.69 -24.60 -17.31
N THR A 106 -35.36 -25.68 -16.89
CA THR A 106 -35.48 -26.12 -15.49
C THR A 106 -34.15 -26.72 -15.01
N GLY A 107 -33.09 -25.94 -15.08
CA GLY A 107 -31.78 -26.27 -14.57
C GLY A 107 -31.14 -24.98 -14.13
N GLU A 108 -31.11 -24.75 -12.82
CA GLU A 108 -30.22 -23.74 -12.26
C GLU A 108 -28.81 -24.09 -12.75
N GLU A 109 -28.25 -23.31 -13.67
CA GLU A 109 -26.82 -23.34 -13.99
C GLU A 109 -26.09 -22.87 -12.73
N GLN A 110 -25.92 -23.80 -11.80
CA GLN A 110 -25.10 -23.63 -10.62
C GLN A 110 -23.70 -23.26 -11.14
N PRO A 111 -23.14 -22.10 -10.78
CA PRO A 111 -21.77 -21.78 -11.18
C PRO A 111 -20.91 -22.96 -10.76
N LYS A 112 -20.17 -23.55 -11.71
CA LYS A 112 -19.32 -24.73 -11.45
C LYS A 112 -18.46 -24.39 -10.23
N LYS A 113 -18.68 -25.08 -9.11
CA LYS A 113 -18.07 -24.76 -7.80
C LYS A 113 -16.55 -24.60 -7.91
N ASP A 114 -15.93 -25.39 -8.79
CA ASP A 114 -14.52 -25.34 -9.16
C ASP A 114 -14.04 -23.96 -9.65
N TYR A 115 -14.87 -23.18 -10.38
CA TYR A 115 -14.52 -21.83 -10.80
C TYR A 115 -14.55 -20.85 -9.63
N LEU A 116 -15.58 -20.94 -8.78
CA LEU A 116 -15.70 -20.08 -7.61
C LEU A 116 -14.55 -20.32 -6.63
N ASP A 117 -14.16 -21.58 -6.44
CA ASP A 117 -13.03 -21.96 -5.60
C ASP A 117 -11.71 -21.43 -6.17
N LYS A 118 -11.49 -21.55 -7.48
CA LYS A 118 -10.31 -20.95 -8.16
C LYS A 118 -10.26 -19.43 -8.02
N VAL A 119 -11.39 -18.74 -8.14
CA VAL A 119 -11.47 -17.28 -7.97
C VAL A 119 -11.19 -16.88 -6.52
N ASN A 120 -11.71 -17.62 -5.54
CA ASN A 120 -11.42 -17.39 -4.13
C ASN A 120 -9.93 -17.60 -3.84
N MET A 121 -9.31 -18.64 -4.40
CA MET A 121 -7.87 -18.88 -4.28
C MET A 121 -7.03 -17.72 -4.85
N ILE A 122 -7.40 -17.14 -6.00
CA ILE A 122 -6.73 -15.94 -6.54
C ILE A 122 -6.86 -14.79 -5.54
N ARG A 123 -8.07 -14.57 -5.01
CA ARG A 123 -8.33 -13.44 -4.13
C ARG A 123 -7.50 -13.53 -2.85
N ASP A 124 -7.44 -14.72 -2.27
CA ASP A 124 -6.69 -14.99 -1.06
C ASP A 124 -5.18 -14.89 -1.33
N SER A 125 -4.70 -15.45 -2.44
CA SER A 125 -3.29 -15.32 -2.86
C SER A 125 -2.89 -13.86 -3.09
N HIS A 126 -3.76 -13.06 -3.72
CA HIS A 126 -3.50 -11.64 -3.94
C HIS A 126 -3.41 -10.87 -2.62
N ARG A 127 -4.30 -11.19 -1.67
CA ARG A 127 -4.27 -10.59 -0.34
C ARG A 127 -3.00 -10.98 0.41
N ASP A 128 -2.59 -12.24 0.37
CA ASP A 128 -1.38 -12.72 1.02
C ASP A 128 -0.11 -12.09 0.44
N ILE A 129 -0.06 -11.88 -0.88
CA ILE A 129 1.02 -11.13 -1.53
C ILE A 129 1.00 -9.68 -1.06
N LYS A 130 -0.16 -9.03 -1.02
CA LYS A 130 -0.23 -7.64 -0.54
C LYS A 130 0.24 -7.53 0.91
N ASP A 131 -0.29 -8.37 1.80
CA ASP A 131 0.04 -8.37 3.22
C ASP A 131 1.53 -8.72 3.45
N GLY A 132 2.08 -9.64 2.65
CA GLY A 132 3.51 -9.97 2.66
C GLY A 132 4.39 -8.80 2.23
N TYR A 133 4.00 -8.06 1.18
CA TYR A 133 4.73 -6.89 0.72
C TYR A 133 4.71 -5.77 1.77
N ASP A 134 3.55 -5.52 2.37
CA ASP A 134 3.39 -4.52 3.42
C ASP A 134 4.27 -4.85 4.65
N ARG A 135 4.38 -6.14 5.02
CA ARG A 135 5.31 -6.61 6.07
C ARG A 135 6.77 -6.33 5.72
N LEU A 136 7.21 -6.70 4.52
CA LEU A 136 8.57 -6.40 4.06
C LEU A 136 8.83 -4.89 4.05
N GLN A 137 7.82 -4.10 3.68
CA GLN A 137 7.91 -2.64 3.66
C GLN A 137 8.10 -2.06 5.06
N ILE A 138 7.39 -2.57 6.06
CA ILE A 138 7.56 -2.18 7.46
C ILE A 138 8.95 -2.58 7.96
N LEU A 139 9.41 -3.81 7.65
CA LEU A 139 10.73 -4.29 8.07
C LEU A 139 11.84 -3.42 7.48
N ALA A 140 11.78 -3.12 6.18
CA ALA A 140 12.74 -2.24 5.52
C ALA A 140 12.75 -0.82 6.13
N ALA A 141 11.59 -0.33 6.55
CA ALA A 141 11.47 0.98 7.20
C ALA A 141 11.97 1.00 8.64
N LYS A 142 12.11 -0.16 9.30
CA LYS A 142 12.51 -0.31 10.71
C LYS A 142 14.01 -0.63 10.88
N GLY A 143 14.82 -0.49 9.83
CA GLY A 143 16.25 -0.82 9.92
C GLY A 143 17.03 0.05 10.93
N PRO A 144 18.28 -0.31 11.27
CA PRO A 144 19.09 0.41 12.26
C PRO A 144 19.30 1.91 11.95
N ASN A 145 19.38 2.29 10.67
CA ASN A 145 19.44 3.69 10.22
C ASN A 145 18.05 4.29 9.94
N SER A 146 16.97 3.60 10.31
CA SER A 146 15.65 4.21 10.24
C SER A 146 15.59 5.41 11.16
N LYS A 147 14.81 6.43 10.77
CA LYS A 147 14.50 7.52 11.68
C LYS A 147 13.83 6.87 12.89
N GLU A 148 14.46 6.94 14.07
CA GLU A 148 13.98 6.28 15.29
C GLU A 148 12.52 6.59 15.61
N PHE A 149 12.07 7.78 15.18
CA PHE A 149 10.69 8.22 15.23
C PHE A 149 10.22 8.60 13.82
N VAL A 150 8.96 8.31 13.48
CA VAL A 150 8.28 8.71 12.24
C VAL A 150 7.75 10.15 12.37
N GLU A 151 7.25 10.49 13.55
CA GLU A 151 6.58 11.76 13.82
C GLU A 151 7.57 12.94 13.94
N PRO A 152 7.44 14.00 13.12
CA PRO A 152 8.37 15.13 13.13
C PRO A 152 8.49 15.83 14.49
N LYS A 153 7.39 15.89 15.26
CA LYS A 153 7.38 16.48 16.61
C LYS A 153 8.24 15.69 17.58
N VAL A 154 8.16 14.36 17.52
CA VAL A 154 8.93 13.46 18.38
C VAL A 154 10.40 13.48 17.99
N GLN A 155 10.70 13.53 16.68
CA GLN A 155 12.06 13.74 16.18
C GLN A 155 12.66 15.07 16.67
N GLY A 156 11.88 16.14 16.70
CA GLY A 156 12.33 17.44 17.22
C GLY A 156 12.74 17.36 18.68
N LEU A 157 11.87 16.78 19.53
CA LEU A 157 12.17 16.56 20.94
C LEU A 157 13.41 15.67 21.14
N TRP A 158 13.54 14.60 20.35
CA TRP A 158 14.70 13.72 20.43
C TRP A 158 16.01 14.40 20.05
N LYS A 159 16.02 15.25 19.02
CA LYS A 159 17.23 16.01 18.65
C LYS A 159 17.67 16.95 19.76
N ILE A 160 16.72 17.67 20.37
CA ILE A 160 17.01 18.55 21.50
C ILE A 160 17.54 17.71 22.67
N ALA A 161 16.95 16.53 22.92
CA ALA A 161 17.43 15.62 23.95
C ALA A 161 18.86 15.09 23.69
N LEU A 162 19.26 14.88 22.43
CA LEU A 162 20.63 14.50 22.09
C LEU A 162 21.64 15.65 22.26
N GLU A 163 21.19 16.90 22.08
CA GLU A 163 21.99 18.09 22.32
C GLU A 163 22.16 18.41 23.82
N THR A 164 21.28 17.87 24.66
CA THR A 164 21.39 17.98 26.13
C THR A 164 22.27 16.89 26.75
N ASN A 165 22.96 17.22 27.84
CA ASN A 165 23.80 16.27 28.58
C ASN A 165 22.97 15.32 29.49
N PHE A 166 22.14 14.46 28.91
CA PHE A 166 21.50 13.36 29.64
C PHE A 166 22.50 12.23 29.93
N SER A 167 22.30 11.53 31.06
CA SER A 167 22.96 10.24 31.28
C SER A 167 22.47 9.21 30.26
N PRO A 168 23.28 8.23 29.83
CA PRO A 168 22.82 7.17 28.91
C PRO A 168 21.56 6.44 29.40
N ASP A 169 21.42 6.23 30.71
CA ASP A 169 20.24 5.57 31.30
C ASP A 169 18.99 6.47 31.23
N GLU A 170 19.17 7.78 31.42
CA GLU A 170 18.08 8.77 31.31
C GLU A 170 17.66 8.94 29.85
N LEU A 171 18.61 8.92 28.92
CA LEU A 171 18.38 9.00 27.50
C LEU A 171 17.59 7.79 27.00
N GLU A 172 17.93 6.58 27.45
CA GLU A 172 17.17 5.37 27.12
C GLU A 172 15.76 5.40 27.72
N SER A 173 15.63 5.89 28.96
CA SER A 173 14.32 6.07 29.59
C SER A 173 13.46 7.07 28.80
N LEU A 174 14.06 8.19 28.36
CA LEU A 174 13.39 9.19 27.53
C LEU A 174 13.04 8.65 26.15
N ARG A 175 13.90 7.80 25.56
CA ARG A 175 13.64 7.12 24.28
C ARG A 175 12.38 6.27 24.37
N ILE A 176 12.25 5.47 25.43
CA ILE A 176 11.07 4.63 25.68
C ILE A 176 9.81 5.50 25.88
N GLU A 177 9.92 6.58 26.66
CA GLU A 177 8.81 7.53 26.86
C GLU A 177 8.35 8.18 25.54
N LEU A 178 9.30 8.62 24.70
CA LEU A 178 9.02 9.18 23.37
C LEU A 178 8.39 8.14 22.43
N MET A 179 8.83 6.87 22.48
CA MET A 179 8.20 5.78 21.74
C MET A 179 6.75 5.55 22.19
N HIS A 180 6.46 5.61 23.49
CA HIS A 180 5.08 5.51 23.99
C HIS A 180 4.22 6.70 23.56
N TYR A 181 4.78 7.90 23.58
CA TYR A 181 4.11 9.11 23.08
C TYR A 181 3.80 9.00 21.59
N GLU A 182 4.76 8.58 20.76
CA GLU A 182 4.56 8.37 19.33
C GLU A 182 3.48 7.33 19.05
N ASN A 183 3.54 6.16 19.69
CA ASN A 183 2.54 5.12 19.52
C ASN A 183 1.13 5.62 19.86
N ARG A 184 1.01 6.45 20.91
CA ARG A 184 -0.27 7.04 21.30
C ARG A 184 -0.75 8.10 20.31
N LEU A 185 0.16 8.88 19.74
CA LEU A 185 -0.13 9.87 18.70
C LEU A 185 -0.58 9.19 17.40
N LEU A 186 0.09 8.13 16.96
CA LEU A 186 -0.30 7.33 15.80
C LEU A 186 -1.68 6.70 16.01
N LYS A 187 -1.95 6.14 17.20
CA LYS A 187 -3.28 5.60 17.54
C LYS A 187 -4.36 6.68 17.49
N LEU A 188 -4.07 7.89 17.98
CA LEU A 188 -4.99 9.02 17.89
C LEU A 188 -5.31 9.38 16.43
N ARG A 189 -4.30 9.48 15.57
CA ARG A 189 -4.48 9.75 14.14
C ARG A 189 -5.30 8.66 13.45
N HIS A 190 -5.05 7.40 13.78
CA HIS A 190 -5.84 6.30 13.26
C HIS A 190 -7.32 6.40 13.65
N MET A 191 -7.62 6.65 14.94
CA MET A 191 -9.00 6.87 15.39
C MET A 191 -9.66 8.08 14.72
N GLN A 192 -8.91 9.16 14.48
CA GLN A 192 -9.41 10.33 13.75
C GLN A 192 -9.73 10.01 12.29
N ALA A 193 -8.85 9.25 11.61
CA ALA A 193 -9.08 8.82 10.24
C ALA A 193 -10.30 7.88 10.13
N GLU A 194 -10.44 6.92 11.06
CA GLU A 194 -11.61 6.04 11.11
C GLU A 194 -12.91 6.82 11.38
N ALA A 195 -12.87 7.81 12.29
CA ALA A 195 -14.02 8.65 12.56
C ALA A 195 -14.42 9.49 11.34
N ALA A 196 -13.45 10.06 10.60
CA ALA A 196 -13.72 10.81 9.38
C ALA A 196 -14.35 9.94 8.28
N LEU A 197 -13.83 8.73 8.06
CA LEU A 197 -14.42 7.78 7.09
C LEU A 197 -15.83 7.35 7.50
N ASN A 198 -16.05 7.11 8.79
CA ASN A 198 -17.37 6.77 9.32
C ASN A 198 -18.34 7.96 9.22
N GLU A 199 -17.88 9.19 9.43
CA GLU A 199 -18.71 10.38 9.26
C GLU A 199 -19.14 10.55 7.80
N GLU A 200 -18.23 10.38 6.84
CA GLU A 200 -18.55 10.41 5.41
C GLU A 200 -19.59 9.33 5.04
N TYR A 201 -19.36 8.08 5.47
CA TYR A 201 -20.28 6.98 5.23
C TYR A 201 -21.67 7.21 5.85
N MET A 202 -21.70 7.70 7.09
CA MET A 202 -22.96 7.97 7.79
C MET A 202 -23.68 9.19 7.24
N LYS A 203 -22.98 10.23 6.78
CA LYS A 203 -23.59 11.39 6.14
C LYS A 203 -24.29 11.01 4.83
N ASP A 204 -23.71 10.09 4.06
CA ASP A 204 -24.35 9.57 2.85
C ASP A 204 -25.54 8.65 3.17
N LYS A 205 -25.45 7.87 4.26
CA LYS A 205 -26.57 7.07 4.76
C LYS A 205 -27.69 7.91 5.39
N GLU A 206 -27.36 9.01 6.06
CA GLU A 206 -28.31 9.94 6.68
C GLU A 206 -29.10 10.69 5.61
N LYS A 207 -28.45 11.14 4.52
CA LYS A 207 -29.14 11.67 3.34
C LYS A 207 -30.12 10.67 2.73
N MET A 208 -29.83 9.36 2.78
CA MET A 208 -30.72 8.32 2.25
C MET A 208 -31.82 7.86 3.23
N ALA A 209 -31.54 7.80 4.54
CA ALA A 209 -32.35 7.02 5.48
C ALA A 209 -32.63 7.71 6.84
N GLY A 210 -32.12 8.91 7.08
CA GLY A 210 -32.44 9.71 8.28
C GLY A 210 -32.06 9.05 9.62
N LEU A 211 -31.06 8.16 9.66
CA LEU A 211 -30.64 7.46 10.88
C LEU A 211 -29.80 8.33 11.82
N LYS A 212 -30.05 8.16 13.12
CA LYS A 212 -29.51 8.97 14.23
C LYS A 212 -28.02 8.69 14.53
N THR A 213 -27.28 9.76 14.83
CA THR A 213 -25.80 9.88 14.92
C THR A 213 -25.16 9.56 16.29
N GLU A 214 -25.88 8.98 17.26
CA GLU A 214 -25.39 8.90 18.64
C GLU A 214 -24.09 8.10 18.84
N GLY A 215 -23.84 7.08 18.00
CA GLY A 215 -22.57 6.34 18.02
C GLY A 215 -21.34 7.17 17.60
N LEU A 216 -21.54 8.15 16.72
CA LEU A 216 -20.47 9.06 16.27
C LEU A 216 -20.08 10.03 17.38
N ASN A 217 -21.06 10.56 18.12
CA ASN A 217 -20.81 11.46 19.25
C ASN A 217 -19.96 10.79 20.33
N MET A 218 -20.23 9.52 20.64
CA MET A 218 -19.44 8.75 21.61
C MET A 218 -17.99 8.52 21.13
N ALA A 219 -17.81 8.25 19.84
CA ALA A 219 -16.49 8.10 19.23
C ALA A 219 -15.70 9.42 19.26
N GLU A 220 -16.35 10.54 18.91
CA GLU A 220 -15.76 11.88 18.99
C GLU A 220 -15.33 12.25 20.41
N GLU A 221 -16.17 11.99 21.41
CA GLU A 221 -15.82 12.26 22.80
C GLU A 221 -14.60 11.45 23.25
N ASN A 222 -14.51 10.19 22.84
CA ASN A 222 -13.35 9.35 23.13
C ASN A 222 -12.08 9.91 22.45
N ILE A 223 -12.18 10.32 21.18
CA ILE A 223 -11.07 10.96 20.45
C ILE A 223 -10.63 12.24 21.15
N LYS A 224 -11.55 13.10 21.58
CA LYS A 224 -11.26 14.32 22.35
C LYS A 224 -10.56 14.00 23.68
N LYS A 225 -11.00 12.96 24.39
CA LYS A 225 -10.35 12.49 25.63
C LYS A 225 -8.92 11.98 25.37
N GLN A 226 -8.71 11.22 24.30
CA GLN A 226 -7.38 10.72 23.95
C GLN A 226 -6.45 11.84 23.47
N ALA A 227 -6.96 12.81 22.71
CA ALA A 227 -6.22 14.00 22.29
C ALA A 227 -5.67 14.77 23.49
N ARG A 228 -6.51 15.09 24.48
CA ARG A 228 -6.08 15.77 25.72
C ARG A 228 -4.99 15.00 26.47
N LYS A 229 -5.06 13.66 26.48
CA LYS A 229 -4.03 12.82 27.12
C LYS A 229 -2.70 12.87 26.36
N VAL A 230 -2.76 12.87 25.02
CA VAL A 230 -1.57 13.00 24.17
C VAL A 230 -0.95 14.39 24.33
N ASP A 231 -1.76 15.45 24.34
CA ASP A 231 -1.27 16.82 24.54
C ASP A 231 -0.63 17.00 25.92
N LYS A 232 -1.21 16.40 26.97
CA LYS A 232 -0.60 16.41 28.31
C LYS A 232 0.76 15.71 28.33
N LEU A 233 0.87 14.54 27.70
CA LEU A 233 2.15 13.82 27.60
C LEU A 233 3.18 14.62 26.79
N HIS A 234 2.74 15.28 25.73
CA HIS A 234 3.61 16.13 24.92
C HIS A 234 4.23 17.26 25.76
N LEU A 235 3.39 17.98 26.49
CA LEU A 235 3.81 19.10 27.32
C LEU A 235 4.73 18.66 28.47
N ASP A 236 4.47 17.49 29.06
CA ASP A 236 5.31 16.92 30.12
C ASP A 236 6.71 16.56 29.58
N LEU A 237 6.78 15.88 28.43
CA LEU A 237 8.04 15.54 27.78
C LEU A 237 8.82 16.77 27.31
N GLU A 238 8.13 17.73 26.69
CA GLU A 238 8.73 19.00 26.27
C GLU A 238 9.29 19.77 27.47
N THR A 239 8.52 19.85 28.57
CA THR A 239 8.96 20.54 29.78
C THR A 239 10.18 19.85 30.40
N LYS A 240 10.18 18.52 30.49
CA LYS A 240 11.31 17.74 31.03
C LYS A 240 12.59 17.92 30.21
N ILE A 241 12.48 17.90 28.88
CA ILE A 241 13.63 18.10 27.98
C ILE A 241 14.13 19.55 28.05
N MET A 242 13.22 20.53 28.01
CA MET A 242 13.60 21.95 28.03
C MET A 242 14.20 22.39 29.36
N GLN A 243 13.70 21.88 30.49
CA GLN A 243 14.28 22.15 31.81
C GLN A 243 15.75 21.72 31.86
N LYS A 244 16.05 20.52 31.38
CA LYS A 244 17.42 20.01 31.30
C LYS A 244 18.28 20.74 30.28
N HIS A 245 17.69 21.24 29.20
CA HIS A 245 18.39 22.03 28.21
C HIS A 245 18.77 23.44 28.71
N ILE A 246 17.95 24.05 29.56
CA ILE A 246 18.20 25.37 30.15
C ILE A 246 19.20 25.29 31.32
N GLU A 247 19.30 24.13 31.99
CA GLU A 247 20.30 23.88 33.04
C GLU A 247 21.75 23.76 32.52
N LEU A 248 21.96 23.80 31.20
CA LEU A 248 23.25 23.75 30.51
C LEU A 248 23.79 25.14 30.15
#